data_AF-A0A7C7VWK0-F1
#
_entry.id   AF-A0A7C7VWK0-F1
#
_cell.length_a   1.000
_cell.length_b   1.000
_cell.length_c   1.000
_cell.angle_alpha   90.00
_cell.angle_beta   90.00
_cell.angle_gamma   90.00
#
_symmetry.space_group_name_H-M   'P 1'
#
loop_
_entity.id
_entity.type
_entity.pdbx_description
1 polymer ?
#
loop_
_entity_poly.entity_id
_entity_poly.type
_entity_poly.pdbx_seq_one_letter_code
_entity_poly.pdbx_strand_id
1 'polypeptide(L)'
;MTTLSRRDFIKLSTVGLGTMAFSPAKGKFGLFDDRMLVRVAGASVSVYKEPNDKSDIVAYWEKDDLLTVYEIVTVKEPAYNPVWYRVWGGYVHRARLQRVQVLYNPTQTIFEEGQRYLAEVTVPYTRSMRFVKTKERWDPLYRLYYESVHWVDGVEEGPDGKLWYRIYDELIHDTPYHVKPSHLRMIPPSEITPISPEIDFSDKRVDINLTTQQIVAYEYNKSVFEATISSGIVHSYQSEGIGTKTPAGTFNIREKMPSKHMGAGDLVSDIEAYVLPGVPWTCFFTEHGHAFHGTYWHDNYGVPMSRGCINMTCADAKWLFRWLRPIHDGPQLYRRGYGTTVNIFYS
;
A
#
# COMPACT_ATOMS: atom_id res chain seq x y z
N MET A 1 -55.73 -7.83 24.81
CA MET A 1 -54.83 -8.64 23.97
C MET A 1 -55.64 -9.07 22.75
N THR A 2 -55.35 -8.51 21.58
CA THR A 2 -56.05 -8.83 20.33
C THR A 2 -55.51 -10.14 19.77
N THR A 3 -56.34 -11.16 19.68
CA THR A 3 -55.99 -12.47 19.13
C THR A 3 -55.96 -12.40 17.61
N LEU A 4 -54.77 -12.54 17.02
CA LEU A 4 -54.59 -12.64 15.56
C LEU A 4 -55.32 -13.87 15.02
N SER A 5 -56.18 -13.68 14.01
CA SER A 5 -56.88 -14.79 13.37
C SER A 5 -55.96 -15.55 12.40
N ARG A 6 -56.26 -16.83 12.12
CA ARG A 6 -55.50 -17.64 11.14
C ARG A 6 -55.45 -17.00 9.75
N ARG A 7 -56.47 -16.23 9.36
CA ARG A 7 -56.50 -15.49 8.10
C ARG A 7 -55.55 -14.29 8.12
N ASP A 8 -55.42 -13.61 9.25
CA ASP A 8 -54.50 -12.47 9.40
C ASP A 8 -53.05 -12.94 9.43
N PHE A 9 -52.77 -14.10 10.04
CA PHE A 9 -51.46 -14.74 10.00
C PHE A 9 -51.04 -15.11 8.57
N ILE A 10 -51.93 -15.71 7.78
CA ILE A 10 -51.65 -16.03 6.38
C ILE A 10 -51.39 -14.75 5.59
N LYS A 11 -52.23 -13.71 5.73
CA LYS A 11 -52.01 -12.42 5.05
C LYS A 11 -50.68 -11.76 5.44
N LEU A 12 -50.31 -11.77 6.72
CA LEU A 12 -49.00 -11.26 7.16
C LEU A 12 -47.84 -12.07 6.57
N SER A 13 -48.00 -13.39 6.46
CA SER A 13 -46.99 -14.29 5.91
C SER A 13 -46.78 -14.07 4.41
N THR A 14 -47.87 -13.85 3.64
CA THR A 14 -47.76 -13.54 2.20
C THR A 14 -47.14 -12.16 1.95
N VAL A 15 -47.44 -11.16 2.79
CA VAL A 15 -46.81 -9.83 2.69
C VAL A 15 -45.32 -9.89 3.06
N GLY A 16 -44.92 -10.66 4.07
CA GLY A 16 -43.53 -10.84 4.46
C GLY A 16 -42.67 -11.59 3.42
N LEU A 17 -43.26 -12.55 2.70
CA LEU A 17 -42.58 -13.25 1.60
C LEU A 17 -42.49 -12.39 0.34
N GLY A 18 -43.52 -11.60 0.04
CA GLY A 18 -43.53 -10.69 -1.10
C GLY A 18 -42.48 -9.57 -1.00
N THR A 19 -42.27 -9.01 0.20
CA THR A 19 -41.25 -7.97 0.41
C THR A 19 -39.81 -8.49 0.34
N MET A 20 -39.56 -9.77 0.65
CA MET A 20 -38.25 -10.39 0.40
C MET A 20 -38.01 -10.65 -1.09
N ALA A 21 -39.03 -11.03 -1.87
CA ALA A 21 -38.90 -11.32 -3.30
C ALA A 21 -38.68 -10.06 -4.16
N PHE A 22 -39.10 -8.88 -3.67
CA PHE A 22 -38.97 -7.60 -4.37
C PHE A 22 -38.02 -6.61 -3.70
N SER A 23 -37.27 -7.02 -2.68
CA SER A 23 -36.14 -6.21 -2.23
C SER A 23 -35.12 -6.19 -3.38
N PRO A 24 -34.74 -5.02 -3.93
CA PRO A 24 -33.65 -4.97 -4.88
C PRO A 24 -32.46 -5.64 -4.20
N ALA A 25 -31.82 -6.58 -4.90
CA ALA A 25 -30.61 -7.19 -4.43
C ALA A 25 -29.66 -6.05 -4.06
N LYS A 26 -29.57 -5.73 -2.76
CA LYS A 26 -28.49 -4.91 -2.23
C LYS A 26 -27.26 -5.61 -2.78
N GLY A 27 -26.57 -4.91 -3.68
CA GLY A 27 -25.41 -5.45 -4.38
C GLY A 27 -24.52 -6.13 -3.35
N LYS A 28 -23.81 -7.18 -3.77
CA LYS A 28 -22.87 -7.98 -2.97
C LYS A 28 -21.73 -7.13 -2.36
N PHE A 29 -22.07 -6.10 -1.61
CA PHE A 29 -21.21 -5.28 -0.79
C PHE A 29 -21.12 -6.00 0.54
N GLY A 30 -20.07 -6.81 0.69
CA GLY A 30 -19.77 -7.47 1.97
C GLY A 30 -19.86 -8.99 1.99
N LEU A 31 -19.61 -9.68 0.88
CA LEU A 31 -19.08 -11.05 1.00
C LEU A 31 -17.68 -10.92 1.64
N PHE A 32 -17.64 -11.00 2.97
CA PHE A 32 -16.38 -11.14 3.71
C PHE A 32 -15.74 -12.44 3.27
N ASP A 33 -14.78 -12.33 2.36
CA ASP A 33 -13.91 -13.41 1.99
C ASP A 33 -12.80 -13.50 3.05
N ASP A 34 -12.99 -14.36 4.05
CA ASP A 34 -12.01 -14.58 5.14
C ASP A 34 -10.78 -15.39 4.66
N ARG A 35 -10.69 -15.69 3.36
CA ARG A 35 -9.50 -16.32 2.79
C ARG A 35 -8.33 -15.35 2.86
N MET A 36 -7.19 -15.85 3.34
CA MET A 36 -5.93 -15.14 3.22
C MET A 36 -5.52 -15.12 1.74
N LEU A 37 -5.67 -13.98 1.09
CA LEU A 37 -5.26 -13.76 -0.29
C LEU A 37 -3.90 -13.06 -0.35
N VAL A 38 -3.07 -13.52 -1.29
CA VAL A 38 -1.80 -12.88 -1.61
C VAL A 38 -1.68 -12.66 -3.11
N ARG A 39 -1.18 -11.50 -3.50
CA ARG A 39 -0.85 -11.15 -4.88
C ARG A 39 0.62 -11.47 -5.15
N VAL A 40 0.92 -12.04 -6.30
CA VAL A 40 2.29 -12.15 -6.80
C VAL A 40 2.79 -10.76 -7.22
N ALA A 41 3.74 -10.21 -6.46
CA ALA A 41 4.20 -8.83 -6.65
C ALA A 41 5.45 -8.73 -7.55
N GLY A 42 6.29 -9.77 -7.55
CA GLY A 42 7.38 -9.94 -8.51
C GLY A 42 6.89 -10.31 -9.92
N ALA A 43 7.80 -10.39 -10.89
CA ALA A 43 7.48 -10.82 -12.26
C ALA A 43 6.89 -12.24 -12.28
N SER A 44 7.41 -13.12 -11.44
CA SER A 44 6.85 -14.45 -11.18
C SER A 44 7.35 -14.99 -9.84
N VAL A 45 6.72 -16.07 -9.37
CA VAL A 45 7.14 -16.88 -8.23
C VAL A 45 7.07 -18.36 -8.56
N SER A 46 8.02 -19.12 -8.03
CA SER A 46 8.03 -20.58 -8.12
C SER A 46 7.24 -21.20 -6.98
N VAL A 47 6.47 -22.26 -7.30
CA VAL A 47 5.81 -23.12 -6.34
C VAL A 47 6.67 -24.35 -6.13
N TYR A 48 7.13 -24.52 -4.89
CA TYR A 48 7.99 -25.62 -4.48
C TYR A 48 7.15 -26.76 -3.90
N LYS A 49 7.61 -28.00 -4.08
CA LYS A 49 6.96 -29.19 -3.50
C LYS A 49 6.97 -29.16 -1.97
N GLU A 50 8.05 -28.66 -1.37
CA GLU A 50 8.24 -28.47 0.07
C GLU A 50 8.59 -27.00 0.38
N PRO A 51 8.40 -26.49 1.61
CA PRO A 51 8.71 -25.10 1.99
C PRO A 51 10.23 -24.88 2.14
N ASN A 52 10.96 -25.10 1.06
CA ASN A 52 12.42 -25.07 0.98
C ASN A 52 12.82 -24.69 -0.45
N ASP A 53 13.73 -23.74 -0.60
CA ASP A 53 14.21 -23.24 -1.90
C ASP A 53 15.04 -24.26 -2.69
N LYS A 54 15.47 -25.35 -2.04
CA LYS A 54 16.16 -26.49 -2.68
C LYS A 54 15.20 -27.58 -3.16
N SER A 55 13.91 -27.48 -2.86
CA SER A 55 12.90 -28.45 -3.29
C SER A 55 12.62 -28.36 -4.79
N ASP A 56 12.10 -29.43 -5.37
CA ASP A 56 11.60 -29.42 -6.75
C ASP A 56 10.52 -28.34 -6.94
N ILE A 57 10.59 -27.63 -8.06
CA ILE A 57 9.57 -26.68 -8.49
C ILE A 57 8.48 -27.45 -9.25
N VAL A 58 7.23 -27.25 -8.85
CA VAL A 58 6.07 -27.97 -9.39
C VAL A 58 5.14 -27.08 -10.22
N ALA A 59 5.23 -25.76 -10.06
CA ALA A 59 4.46 -24.78 -10.83
C ALA A 59 5.10 -23.38 -10.74
N TYR A 60 4.56 -22.43 -11.50
CA TYR A 60 4.88 -21.01 -11.42
C TYR A 60 3.58 -20.20 -11.44
N TRP A 61 3.62 -19.04 -10.78
CA TRP A 61 2.59 -18.01 -10.88
C TRP A 61 3.22 -16.72 -11.36
N GLU A 62 2.50 -15.98 -12.19
CA GLU A 62 2.96 -14.74 -12.82
C GLU A 62 2.55 -13.52 -12.00
N LYS A 63 3.09 -12.36 -12.37
CA LYS A 63 2.77 -11.08 -11.74
C LYS A 63 1.26 -10.84 -11.72
N ASP A 64 0.79 -10.37 -10.57
CA ASP A 64 -0.61 -10.06 -10.26
C ASP A 64 -1.56 -11.25 -10.15
N ASP A 65 -1.07 -12.49 -10.26
CA ASP A 65 -1.86 -13.66 -9.89
C ASP A 65 -2.22 -13.62 -8.40
N LEU A 66 -3.46 -14.02 -8.10
CA LEU A 66 -3.99 -14.06 -6.74
C LEU A 66 -4.00 -15.50 -6.23
N LEU A 67 -3.24 -15.74 -5.16
CA LEU A 67 -3.12 -17.05 -4.54
C LEU A 67 -3.91 -17.06 -3.24
N THR A 68 -4.66 -18.14 -3.02
CA THR A 68 -5.23 -18.44 -1.71
C THR A 68 -4.17 -19.13 -0.86
N VAL A 69 -3.90 -18.56 0.31
CA VAL A 69 -3.02 -19.15 1.33
C VAL A 69 -3.86 -20.06 2.23
N TYR A 70 -3.51 -21.35 2.25
CA TYR A 70 -4.16 -22.35 3.09
C TYR A 70 -3.50 -22.48 4.47
N GLU A 71 -2.20 -22.19 4.54
CA GLU A 71 -1.40 -22.31 5.76
C GLU A 71 -0.17 -21.41 5.68
N ILE A 72 0.23 -20.84 6.82
CA ILE A 72 1.52 -20.14 6.99
C ILE A 72 2.49 -21.11 7.66
N VAL A 73 3.61 -21.38 6.99
CA VAL A 73 4.65 -22.28 7.48
C VAL A 73 5.93 -21.50 7.75
N THR A 74 6.46 -21.67 8.96
CA THR A 74 7.75 -21.07 9.35
C THR A 74 8.80 -22.18 9.43
N VAL A 75 9.88 -22.04 8.67
CA VAL A 75 10.98 -23.02 8.61
C VAL A 75 12.25 -22.49 9.29
N LYS A 76 13.31 -23.29 9.34
CA LYS A 76 14.60 -22.88 9.95
C LYS A 76 15.48 -22.06 9.00
N GLU A 77 15.41 -22.34 7.71
CA GLU A 77 16.17 -21.67 6.66
C GLU A 77 15.21 -21.13 5.58
N PRO A 78 15.36 -19.89 5.11
CA PRO A 78 16.43 -18.93 5.43
C PRO A 78 16.32 -18.34 6.85
N ALA A 79 17.46 -17.96 7.45
CA ALA A 79 17.49 -17.37 8.79
C ALA A 79 16.72 -16.05 8.89
N TYR A 80 16.71 -15.29 7.80
CA TYR A 80 15.95 -14.06 7.64
C TYR A 80 14.76 -14.33 6.72
N ASN A 81 13.60 -13.87 7.14
CA ASN A 81 12.34 -14.10 6.45
C ASN A 81 11.96 -15.59 6.24
N PRO A 82 11.90 -16.45 7.29
CA PRO A 82 11.69 -17.90 7.16
C PRO A 82 10.26 -18.36 6.78
N VAL A 83 9.44 -17.49 6.21
CA VAL A 83 7.99 -17.72 6.10
C VAL A 83 7.58 -18.11 4.69
N TRP A 84 6.87 -19.22 4.60
CA TRP A 84 6.31 -19.80 3.40
C TRP A 84 4.79 -19.89 3.49
N TYR A 85 4.12 -19.81 2.35
CA TYR A 85 2.69 -20.03 2.24
C TYR A 85 2.40 -21.34 1.52
N ARG A 86 1.56 -22.18 2.14
CA ARG A 86 0.93 -23.29 1.44
C ARG A 86 -0.13 -22.71 0.50
N VAL A 87 0.08 -22.87 -0.80
CA VAL A 87 -0.84 -22.46 -1.87
C VAL A 87 -1.25 -23.67 -2.68
N TRP A 88 -2.15 -23.56 -3.65
CA TRP A 88 -2.51 -24.71 -4.48
C TRP A 88 -1.27 -25.27 -5.20
N GLY A 89 -1.10 -26.59 -5.19
CA GLY A 89 0.05 -27.28 -5.80
C GLY A 89 1.31 -27.39 -4.95
N GLY A 90 1.57 -26.50 -3.98
CA GLY A 90 2.78 -26.57 -3.15
C GLY A 90 2.98 -25.37 -2.21
N TYR A 91 4.22 -24.89 -2.11
CA TYR A 91 4.65 -23.85 -1.19
C TYR A 91 5.33 -22.70 -1.94
N VAL A 92 5.06 -21.45 -1.54
CA VAL A 92 5.70 -20.26 -2.10
C VAL A 92 6.28 -19.41 -0.98
N HIS A 93 7.51 -18.94 -1.15
CA HIS A 93 8.15 -18.04 -0.19
C HIS A 93 7.50 -16.65 -0.24
N ARG A 94 7.25 -16.02 0.92
CA ARG A 94 6.47 -14.77 0.96
C ARG A 94 7.18 -13.54 0.38
N ALA A 95 8.51 -13.57 0.26
CA ALA A 95 9.32 -12.40 -0.14
C ALA A 95 8.78 -11.60 -1.33
N ARG A 96 8.27 -12.26 -2.38
CA ARG A 96 7.76 -11.60 -3.60
C ARG A 96 6.25 -11.56 -3.67
N LEU A 97 5.58 -11.74 -2.54
CA LEU A 97 4.13 -11.70 -2.41
C LEU A 97 3.70 -10.45 -1.66
N GLN A 98 2.44 -10.06 -1.86
CA GLN A 98 1.78 -9.00 -1.11
C GLN A 98 0.49 -9.56 -0.54
N ARG A 99 0.26 -9.44 0.77
CA ARG A 99 -1.05 -9.76 1.34
C ARG A 99 -2.07 -8.72 0.89
N VAL A 100 -3.23 -9.16 0.42
CA VAL A 100 -4.27 -8.29 -0.15
C VAL A 100 -5.64 -8.64 0.38
N GLN A 101 -6.56 -7.69 0.28
CA GLN A 101 -7.99 -7.89 0.53
C GLN A 101 -8.79 -7.37 -0.66
N VAL A 102 -10.06 -7.77 -0.73
CA VAL A 102 -11.02 -7.27 -1.72
C VAL A 102 -12.13 -6.53 -0.97
N LEU A 103 -11.92 -5.24 -0.71
CA LEU A 103 -12.90 -4.40 -0.04
C LEU A 103 -13.40 -3.32 -1.01
N TYR A 104 -14.70 -3.32 -1.26
CA TYR A 104 -15.36 -2.27 -2.04
C TYR A 104 -15.91 -1.18 -1.12
N ASN A 105 -15.70 0.07 -1.49
CA ASN A 105 -16.02 1.23 -0.67
C ASN A 105 -17.19 2.04 -1.25
N PRO A 106 -17.92 2.80 -0.41
CA PRO A 106 -18.87 3.77 -0.88
C PRO A 106 -18.18 4.91 -1.65
N THR A 107 -18.86 5.44 -2.66
CA THR A 107 -18.38 6.58 -3.45
C THR A 107 -18.66 7.89 -2.73
N GLN A 108 -17.63 8.68 -2.46
CA GLN A 108 -17.73 10.08 -2.10
C GLN A 108 -17.98 10.89 -3.37
N THR A 109 -19.01 11.73 -3.37
CA THR A 109 -19.36 12.57 -4.54
C THR A 109 -19.15 14.05 -4.26
N ILE A 110 -18.86 14.41 -3.02
CA ILE A 110 -18.68 15.80 -2.58
C ILE A 110 -17.18 16.04 -2.41
N PHE A 111 -16.66 17.00 -3.19
CA PHE A 111 -15.28 17.45 -3.16
C PHE A 111 -15.28 18.97 -3.08
N GLU A 112 -14.53 19.53 -2.14
CA GLU A 112 -14.34 20.98 -2.07
C GLU A 112 -13.36 21.44 -3.16
N GLU A 113 -13.70 22.54 -3.84
CA GLU A 113 -12.88 23.07 -4.92
C GLU A 113 -11.48 23.42 -4.42
N GLY A 114 -10.45 22.93 -5.13
CA GLY A 114 -9.04 23.13 -4.77
C GLY A 114 -8.52 22.25 -3.62
N GLN A 115 -9.38 21.44 -2.98
CA GLN A 115 -8.94 20.47 -1.98
C GLN A 115 -8.56 19.13 -2.59
N ARG A 116 -7.67 18.43 -1.89
CA ARG A 116 -7.25 17.06 -2.21
C ARG A 116 -7.48 16.17 -1.01
N TYR A 117 -7.95 14.96 -1.29
CA TYR A 117 -8.27 13.96 -0.28
C TYR A 117 -7.36 12.76 -0.48
N LEU A 118 -6.80 12.23 0.60
CA LEU A 118 -6.03 11.00 0.52
C LEU A 118 -6.98 9.81 0.41
N ALA A 119 -6.62 8.86 -0.43
CA ALA A 119 -7.34 7.60 -0.55
C ALA A 119 -6.35 6.44 -0.75
N GLU A 120 -6.66 5.29 -0.15
CA GLU A 120 -5.89 4.06 -0.33
C GLU A 120 -6.64 3.05 -1.20
N VAL A 121 -5.91 2.29 -2.00
CA VAL A 121 -6.47 1.17 -2.75
C VAL A 121 -6.71 -0.01 -1.80
N THR A 122 -7.92 -0.56 -1.82
CA THR A 122 -8.35 -1.64 -0.90
C THR A 122 -8.82 -2.91 -1.62
N VAL A 123 -8.49 -3.00 -2.91
CA VAL A 123 -8.57 -4.20 -3.75
C VAL A 123 -7.16 -4.60 -4.18
N PRO A 124 -6.90 -5.85 -4.62
CA PRO A 124 -5.53 -6.30 -4.94
C PRO A 124 -4.81 -5.40 -5.95
N TYR A 125 -5.53 -4.97 -6.98
CA TYR A 125 -5.13 -3.92 -7.89
C TYR A 125 -6.33 -3.33 -8.62
N THR A 126 -6.18 -2.11 -9.15
CA THR A 126 -7.14 -1.46 -10.03
C THR A 126 -6.43 -0.91 -11.26
N ARG A 127 -7.06 -1.03 -12.43
CA ARG A 127 -6.58 -0.40 -13.66
C ARG A 127 -6.96 1.09 -13.62
N SER A 128 -5.98 1.98 -13.77
CA SER A 128 -6.29 3.39 -14.04
C SER A 128 -6.48 3.63 -15.53
N MET A 129 -7.24 4.67 -15.84
CA MET A 129 -7.60 5.08 -17.19
C MET A 129 -7.33 6.57 -17.32
N ARG A 130 -6.81 7.02 -18.46
CA ARG A 130 -6.65 8.45 -18.75
C ARG A 130 -7.46 8.83 -19.97
N PHE A 131 -8.02 10.03 -19.98
CA PHE A 131 -8.72 10.56 -21.14
C PHE A 131 -7.74 11.32 -22.05
N VAL A 132 -7.54 10.83 -23.27
CA VAL A 132 -6.66 11.46 -24.25
C VAL A 132 -7.49 12.39 -25.14
N LYS A 133 -7.49 13.69 -24.79
CA LYS A 133 -8.30 14.71 -25.48
C LYS A 133 -8.12 14.74 -26.99
N THR A 134 -6.88 14.57 -27.48
CA THR A 134 -6.57 14.61 -28.93
C THR A 134 -7.18 13.46 -29.72
N LYS A 135 -7.53 12.35 -29.05
CA LYS A 135 -8.13 11.16 -29.67
C LYS A 135 -9.58 10.92 -29.20
N GLU A 136 -10.10 11.79 -28.34
CA GLU A 136 -11.40 11.67 -27.68
C GLU A 136 -11.66 10.26 -27.12
N ARG A 137 -10.63 9.64 -26.53
CA ARG A 137 -10.73 8.25 -26.05
C ARG A 137 -10.06 8.03 -24.70
N TRP A 138 -10.52 6.98 -24.03
CA TRP A 138 -9.91 6.48 -22.80
C TRP A 138 -8.82 5.47 -23.10
N ASP A 139 -7.62 5.71 -22.57
CA ASP A 139 -6.47 4.81 -22.64
C ASP A 139 -6.20 4.19 -21.27
N PRO A 140 -5.87 2.89 -21.18
CA PRO A 140 -5.37 2.32 -19.95
C PRO A 140 -4.01 2.93 -19.59
N LEU A 141 -3.81 3.20 -18.30
CA LEU A 141 -2.54 3.60 -17.71
C LEU A 141 -2.06 2.48 -16.74
N TYR A 142 -1.08 2.76 -15.90
CA TYR A 142 -0.53 1.84 -14.90
C TYR A 142 -1.58 1.25 -13.95
N ARG A 143 -1.26 0.11 -13.33
CA ARG A 143 -2.09 -0.47 -12.25
C ARG A 143 -1.75 0.22 -10.93
N LEU A 144 -2.77 0.51 -10.13
CA LEU A 144 -2.59 0.90 -8.73
C LEU A 144 -2.83 -0.33 -7.86
N TYR A 145 -1.99 -0.53 -6.85
CA TYR A 145 -1.97 -1.76 -6.06
C TYR A 145 -2.53 -1.56 -4.67
N TYR A 146 -2.99 -2.63 -4.04
CA TYR A 146 -3.44 -2.66 -2.65
C TYR A 146 -2.47 -1.88 -1.73
N GLU A 147 -3.01 -1.07 -0.81
CA GLU A 147 -2.29 -0.17 0.11
C GLU A 147 -1.46 0.98 -0.51
N SER A 148 -1.44 1.13 -1.84
CA SER A 148 -0.95 2.37 -2.45
C SER A 148 -1.88 3.54 -2.10
N VAL A 149 -1.30 4.71 -1.85
CA VAL A 149 -2.01 5.92 -1.39
C VAL A 149 -1.96 6.98 -2.49
N HIS A 150 -3.09 7.59 -2.78
CA HIS A 150 -3.27 8.52 -3.90
C HIS A 150 -4.02 9.77 -3.46
N TRP A 151 -3.74 10.89 -4.12
CA TRP A 151 -4.52 12.10 -3.97
C TRP A 151 -5.70 12.07 -4.92
N VAL A 152 -6.91 12.23 -4.39
CA VAL A 152 -8.15 12.40 -5.16
C VAL A 152 -8.56 13.87 -5.07
N ASP A 153 -8.74 14.51 -6.21
CA ASP A 153 -9.11 15.94 -6.27
C ASP A 153 -10.45 16.19 -6.97
N GLY A 154 -11.16 15.12 -7.36
CA GLY A 154 -12.47 15.23 -7.98
C GLY A 154 -13.06 13.89 -8.40
N VAL A 155 -14.27 13.96 -8.93
CA VAL A 155 -15.00 12.85 -9.52
C VAL A 155 -15.59 13.27 -10.86
N GLU A 156 -15.42 12.44 -11.88
CA GLU A 156 -15.83 12.73 -13.26
C GLU A 156 -16.47 11.48 -13.88
N GLU A 157 -17.14 11.66 -15.03
CA GLU A 157 -17.63 10.52 -15.81
C GLU A 157 -16.46 9.82 -16.51
N GLY A 158 -16.39 8.49 -16.34
CA GLY A 158 -15.31 7.66 -16.87
C GLY A 158 -15.66 6.90 -18.15
N PRO A 159 -14.82 5.94 -18.57
CA PRO A 159 -14.98 5.19 -19.83
C PRO A 159 -16.27 4.38 -19.96
N ASP A 160 -16.95 4.07 -18.85
CA ASP A 160 -18.17 3.28 -18.80
C ASP A 160 -19.42 4.11 -18.48
N GLY A 161 -19.31 5.44 -18.59
CA GLY A 161 -20.39 6.38 -18.25
C GLY A 161 -20.72 6.46 -16.76
N LYS A 162 -19.91 5.83 -15.90
CA LYS A 162 -20.05 5.89 -14.44
C LYS A 162 -19.09 6.90 -13.85
N LEU A 163 -19.26 7.19 -12.57
CA LEU A 163 -18.34 8.06 -11.82
C LEU A 163 -16.99 7.37 -11.59
N TRP A 164 -15.92 8.11 -11.84
CA TRP A 164 -14.53 7.76 -11.60
C TRP A 164 -13.83 8.86 -10.80
N TYR A 165 -12.99 8.46 -9.84
CA TYR A 165 -12.15 9.42 -9.11
C TYR A 165 -11.03 9.89 -10.00
N ARG A 166 -10.83 11.21 -10.04
CA ARG A 166 -9.68 11.84 -10.68
C ARG A 166 -8.52 11.85 -9.69
N ILE A 167 -7.43 11.23 -10.09
CA ILE A 167 -6.20 11.09 -9.30
C ILE A 167 -5.24 12.20 -9.69
N TYR A 168 -4.78 12.91 -8.67
CA TYR A 168 -3.69 13.86 -8.76
C TYR A 168 -2.37 13.18 -8.43
N ASP A 169 -1.44 13.25 -9.37
CA ASP A 169 -0.08 12.72 -9.23
C ASP A 169 0.89 13.89 -9.41
N GLU A 170 1.78 14.05 -8.44
CA GLU A 170 2.68 15.18 -8.35
C GLU A 170 3.77 15.17 -9.43
N LEU A 171 4.13 14.01 -9.95
CA LEU A 171 5.16 13.87 -10.98
C LEU A 171 4.59 14.13 -12.38
N ILE A 172 3.35 13.70 -12.61
CA ILE A 172 2.65 13.86 -13.90
C ILE A 172 1.42 14.78 -13.79
N HIS A 173 1.57 15.90 -13.09
CA HIS A 173 0.47 16.82 -12.74
C HIS A 173 -0.38 17.33 -13.92
N ASP A 174 0.18 17.36 -15.14
CA ASP A 174 -0.54 17.78 -16.36
C ASP A 174 -1.42 16.66 -16.97
N THR A 175 -1.26 15.42 -16.53
CA THR A 175 -1.99 14.26 -17.06
C THR A 175 -2.72 13.55 -15.92
N PRO A 176 -3.89 14.06 -15.50
CA PRO A 176 -4.72 13.36 -14.55
C PRO A 176 -5.18 12.02 -15.15
N TYR A 177 -5.33 11.04 -14.27
CA TYR A 177 -5.88 9.74 -14.60
C TYR A 177 -6.94 9.38 -13.57
N HIS A 178 -7.69 8.34 -13.88
CA HIS A 178 -8.93 8.03 -13.20
C HIS A 178 -8.96 6.60 -12.75
N VAL A 179 -9.64 6.37 -11.63
CA VAL A 179 -9.87 5.03 -11.07
C VAL A 179 -11.29 4.86 -10.59
N LYS A 180 -11.73 3.60 -10.53
CA LYS A 180 -13.05 3.24 -10.02
C LYS A 180 -13.18 3.65 -8.55
N PRO A 181 -14.20 4.43 -8.16
CA PRO A 181 -14.32 4.94 -6.80
C PRO A 181 -14.46 3.84 -5.75
N SER A 182 -15.20 2.79 -6.11
CA SER A 182 -15.42 1.63 -5.23
C SER A 182 -14.14 0.89 -4.84
N HIS A 183 -13.03 1.06 -5.56
CA HIS A 183 -11.76 0.40 -5.25
C HIS A 183 -10.91 1.16 -4.21
N LEU A 184 -11.27 2.41 -3.91
CA LEU A 184 -10.50 3.30 -3.05
C LEU A 184 -11.28 3.63 -1.77
N ARG A 185 -10.58 3.58 -0.63
CA ARG A 185 -11.09 4.04 0.65
C ARG A 185 -10.49 5.41 0.95
N MET A 186 -11.35 6.41 1.17
CA MET A 186 -10.90 7.72 1.62
C MET A 186 -10.26 7.60 3.00
N ILE A 187 -9.08 8.20 3.17
CA ILE A 187 -8.35 8.26 4.42
C ILE A 187 -8.80 9.55 5.14
N PRO A 188 -9.55 9.45 6.24
CA PRO A 188 -9.98 10.63 6.98
C PRO A 188 -8.79 11.33 7.65
N PRO A 189 -8.85 12.67 7.87
CA PRO A 189 -7.79 13.41 8.54
C PRO A 189 -7.41 12.86 9.94
N SER A 190 -8.36 12.23 10.64
CA SER A 190 -8.12 11.58 11.93
C SER A 190 -7.13 10.41 11.85
N GLU A 191 -7.02 9.74 10.71
CA GLU A 191 -6.06 8.64 10.52
C GLU A 191 -4.62 9.13 10.27
N ILE A 192 -4.43 10.40 9.93
CA ILE A 192 -3.11 11.04 9.75
C ILE A 192 -2.73 11.94 10.92
N THR A 193 -3.53 11.96 11.99
CA THR A 193 -3.24 12.77 13.19
C THR A 193 -1.86 12.42 13.75
N PRO A 194 -0.99 13.43 14.02
CA PRO A 194 0.36 13.21 14.52
C PRO A 194 0.43 12.44 15.84
N ILE A 195 1.51 11.68 16.03
CA ILE A 195 1.79 10.94 17.27
C ILE A 195 2.83 11.71 18.09
N SER A 196 2.48 12.02 19.34
CA SER A 196 3.26 12.82 20.29
C SER A 196 3.75 14.16 19.67
N PRO A 197 2.83 15.02 19.16
CA PRO A 197 3.19 16.30 18.54
C PRO A 197 3.76 17.35 19.50
N GLU A 198 3.67 17.12 20.81
CA GLU A 198 4.20 17.97 21.87
C GLU A 198 5.70 17.76 22.12
N ILE A 199 6.24 16.60 21.75
CA ILE A 199 7.66 16.26 21.96
C ILE A 199 8.52 16.88 20.87
N ASP A 200 9.53 17.66 21.26
CA ASP A 200 10.44 18.32 20.33
C ASP A 200 11.22 17.31 19.46
N PHE A 201 11.64 17.74 18.26
CA PHE A 201 12.38 16.87 17.35
C PHE A 201 13.74 16.44 17.92
N SER A 202 14.34 17.22 18.83
CA SER A 202 15.60 16.90 19.50
C SER A 202 15.47 15.75 20.52
N ASP A 203 14.28 15.57 21.10
CA ASP A 203 13.96 14.47 22.02
C ASP A 203 13.43 13.21 21.30
N LYS A 204 13.29 13.29 19.97
CA LYS A 204 12.93 12.17 19.10
C LYS A 204 14.15 11.71 18.29
N ARG A 205 14.36 10.40 18.20
CA ARG A 205 15.29 9.83 17.22
C ARG A 205 14.82 8.49 16.69
N VAL A 206 15.36 8.12 15.54
CA VAL A 206 15.23 6.79 14.94
C VAL A 206 16.62 6.19 14.83
N ASP A 207 16.78 4.97 15.33
CA ASP A 207 18.00 4.19 15.18
C ASP A 207 17.73 2.99 14.26
N ILE A 208 18.58 2.79 13.25
CA ILE A 208 18.47 1.71 12.27
C ILE A 208 19.76 0.90 12.27
N ASN A 209 19.61 -0.38 12.60
CA ASN A 209 20.70 -1.34 12.44
C ASN A 209 20.52 -2.07 11.10
N LEU A 210 21.43 -1.79 10.16
CA LEU A 210 21.45 -2.40 8.84
C LEU A 210 21.92 -3.86 8.86
N THR A 211 22.65 -4.30 9.90
CA THR A 211 23.04 -5.71 10.06
C THR A 211 21.82 -6.57 10.37
N THR A 212 21.00 -6.13 11.33
CA THR A 212 19.84 -6.89 11.80
C THR A 212 18.53 -6.52 11.09
N GLN A 213 18.56 -5.51 10.20
CA GLN A 213 17.39 -5.01 9.47
C GLN A 213 16.25 -4.58 10.41
N GLN A 214 16.59 -3.86 11.49
CA GLN A 214 15.65 -3.38 12.50
C GLN A 214 15.68 -1.85 12.58
N ILE A 215 14.51 -1.28 12.84
CA ILE A 215 14.31 0.14 13.17
C ILE A 215 13.74 0.24 14.59
N VAL A 216 14.23 1.20 15.36
CA VAL A 216 13.70 1.56 16.68
C VAL A 216 13.51 3.07 16.76
N ALA A 217 12.32 3.52 17.16
CA ALA A 217 12.05 4.93 17.41
C ALA A 217 12.02 5.20 18.92
N TYR A 218 12.63 6.32 19.33
CA TYR A 218 12.79 6.71 20.72
C TYR A 218 12.19 8.08 21.03
N GLU A 219 11.57 8.20 22.19
CA GLU A 219 11.22 9.45 22.86
C GLU A 219 11.96 9.53 24.19
N TYR A 220 12.73 10.58 24.45
CA TYR A 220 13.52 10.74 25.69
C TYR A 220 14.39 9.50 26.04
N ASN A 221 14.91 8.79 25.03
CA ASN A 221 15.63 7.50 25.12
C ASN A 221 14.79 6.26 25.45
N LYS A 222 13.47 6.35 25.53
CA LYS A 222 12.59 5.19 25.67
C LYS A 222 12.10 4.72 24.29
N SER A 223 12.26 3.42 24.00
CA SER A 223 11.70 2.81 22.78
C SER A 223 10.17 2.94 22.80
N VAL A 224 9.61 3.47 21.71
CA VAL A 224 8.15 3.64 21.52
C VAL A 224 7.62 2.88 20.30
N PHE A 225 8.51 2.43 19.42
CA PHE A 225 8.17 1.67 18.22
C PHE A 225 9.37 0.89 17.73
N GLU A 226 9.10 -0.33 17.27
CA GLU A 226 10.08 -1.24 16.69
C GLU A 226 9.45 -1.94 15.49
N ALA A 227 10.23 -2.10 14.41
CA ALA A 227 9.80 -2.85 13.25
C ALA A 227 10.98 -3.51 12.52
N THR A 228 10.66 -4.49 11.69
CA THR A 228 11.59 -5.09 10.74
C THR A 228 11.51 -4.37 9.41
N ILE A 229 12.67 -4.06 8.82
CA ILE A 229 12.78 -3.29 7.58
C ILE A 229 13.41 -4.12 6.46
N SER A 230 13.43 -3.56 5.25
CA SER A 230 14.28 -4.02 4.16
C SER A 230 15.04 -2.82 3.58
N SER A 231 16.34 -2.73 3.86
CA SER A 231 17.21 -1.67 3.35
C SER A 231 17.71 -1.94 1.93
N GLY A 232 18.59 -1.06 1.45
CA GLY A 232 19.21 -1.15 0.14
C GLY A 232 20.23 -2.28 0.01
N ILE A 233 20.25 -2.94 -1.15
CA ILE A 233 21.22 -3.99 -1.46
C ILE A 233 22.64 -3.44 -1.57
N VAL A 234 23.62 -4.15 -0.99
CA VAL A 234 25.01 -3.69 -0.86
C VAL A 234 25.80 -3.79 -2.18
N HIS A 235 25.39 -4.65 -3.11
CA HIS A 235 26.25 -5.15 -4.20
C HIS A 235 26.02 -4.58 -5.61
N SER A 236 25.27 -3.50 -5.83
CA SER A 236 25.23 -2.92 -7.18
C SER A 236 26.40 -1.95 -7.38
N TYR A 237 27.44 -2.40 -8.07
CA TYR A 237 28.30 -1.48 -8.82
C TYR A 237 27.43 -0.85 -9.91
N GLN A 238 27.06 0.41 -9.75
CA GLN A 238 26.67 1.24 -10.89
C GLN A 238 27.86 2.13 -11.21
N SER A 239 28.32 2.06 -12.45
CA SER A 239 29.47 2.81 -12.94
C SER A 239 29.22 4.32 -12.99
N GLU A 240 27.96 4.76 -13.01
CA GLU A 240 27.56 6.18 -13.03
C GLU A 240 26.19 6.38 -12.35
N GLY A 241 26.10 6.29 -11.03
CA GLY A 241 24.83 6.48 -10.31
C GLY A 241 24.92 6.53 -8.78
N ILE A 242 23.79 6.88 -8.14
CA ILE A 242 23.60 6.76 -6.69
C ILE A 242 23.56 5.26 -6.39
N GLY A 243 24.55 4.73 -5.66
CA GLY A 243 24.61 3.30 -5.33
C GLY A 243 23.35 2.81 -4.62
N THR A 244 23.03 1.51 -4.73
CA THR A 244 21.83 0.92 -4.11
C THR A 244 21.95 0.69 -2.60
N LYS A 245 23.15 0.91 -2.04
CA LYS A 245 23.42 0.70 -0.62
C LYS A 245 22.83 1.85 0.18
N THR A 246 22.05 1.54 1.21
CA THR A 246 21.61 2.56 2.16
C THR A 246 22.83 3.19 2.86
N PRO A 247 22.96 4.54 2.87
CA PRO A 247 24.08 5.21 3.50
C PRO A 247 24.00 5.08 5.03
N ALA A 248 25.13 4.77 5.66
CA ALA A 248 25.27 4.84 7.11
C ALA A 248 25.69 6.26 7.53
N GLY A 249 25.30 6.67 8.73
CA GLY A 249 25.55 8.01 9.26
C GLY A 249 24.38 8.55 10.07
N THR A 250 24.48 9.82 10.45
CA THR A 250 23.40 10.56 11.12
C THR A 250 22.79 11.54 10.13
N PHE A 251 21.46 11.49 10.04
CA PHE A 251 20.64 12.28 9.14
C PHE A 251 19.48 12.91 9.91
N ASN A 252 18.68 13.71 9.21
CA ASN A 252 17.42 14.22 9.72
C ASN A 252 16.34 14.04 8.65
N ILE A 253 15.09 13.85 9.07
CA ILE A 253 13.97 13.91 8.14
C ILE A 253 13.93 15.31 7.51
N ARG A 254 13.79 15.35 6.19
CA ARG A 254 13.82 16.58 5.38
C ARG A 254 12.49 16.90 4.74
N GLU A 255 11.82 15.87 4.25
CA GLU A 255 10.58 15.99 3.51
C GLU A 255 9.69 14.77 3.77
N LYS A 256 8.38 15.00 3.88
CA LYS A 256 7.38 13.96 4.05
C LYS A 256 6.29 14.11 3.00
N MET A 257 5.92 13.02 2.37
CA MET A 257 4.87 12.94 1.35
C MET A 257 3.99 11.70 1.63
N PRO A 258 2.67 11.84 1.87
CA PRO A 258 1.80 10.69 2.13
C PRO A 258 1.59 9.81 0.89
N SER A 259 1.71 10.39 -0.31
CA SER A 259 1.69 9.72 -1.61
C SER A 259 2.87 10.25 -2.43
N LYS A 260 3.70 9.34 -2.94
CA LYS A 260 4.84 9.66 -3.80
C LYS A 260 4.85 8.77 -5.04
N HIS A 261 5.01 9.36 -6.20
CA HIS A 261 5.40 8.64 -7.41
C HIS A 261 6.91 8.37 -7.38
N MET A 262 7.31 7.09 -7.35
CA MET A 262 8.71 6.68 -7.46
C MET A 262 8.95 5.92 -8.77
N GLY A 263 10.04 6.26 -9.47
CA GLY A 263 10.33 5.75 -10.81
C GLY A 263 10.50 6.90 -11.81
N ALA A 264 10.66 6.55 -13.08
CA ALA A 264 10.58 7.55 -14.15
C ALA A 264 9.11 7.99 -14.33
N GLY A 265 8.87 9.26 -14.61
CA GLY A 265 7.53 9.82 -14.86
C GLY A 265 6.92 9.41 -16.20
N ASP A 266 7.26 8.22 -16.69
CA ASP A 266 6.86 7.72 -17.99
C ASP A 266 5.39 7.26 -17.98
N LEU A 267 4.63 7.67 -18.99
CA LEU A 267 3.21 7.33 -19.14
C LEU A 267 3.04 5.97 -19.84
N VAL A 268 3.32 4.89 -19.10
CA VAL A 268 3.31 3.52 -19.61
C VAL A 268 2.15 2.68 -19.06
N SER A 269 1.62 1.77 -19.87
CA SER A 269 0.63 0.76 -19.47
C SER A 269 1.26 -0.61 -19.15
N ASP A 270 2.55 -0.76 -19.45
CA ASP A 270 3.36 -1.93 -19.15
C ASP A 270 3.46 -2.15 -17.64
N ILE A 271 3.17 -3.38 -17.22
CA ILE A 271 3.11 -3.79 -15.83
C ILE A 271 4.53 -4.08 -15.29
N GLU A 272 5.49 -4.31 -16.19
CA GLU A 272 6.91 -4.54 -15.86
C GLU A 272 7.74 -3.25 -15.75
N ALA A 273 7.18 -2.12 -16.18
CA ALA A 273 7.86 -0.84 -16.04
C ALA A 273 8.05 -0.48 -14.56
N TYR A 274 9.23 0.04 -14.20
CA TYR A 274 9.54 0.46 -12.84
C TYR A 274 8.91 1.84 -12.54
N VAL A 275 7.57 1.85 -12.48
CA VAL A 275 6.73 3.00 -12.20
C VAL A 275 5.87 2.63 -11.00
N LEU A 276 6.15 3.25 -9.85
CA LEU A 276 5.49 3.00 -8.57
C LEU A 276 4.70 4.25 -8.18
N PRO A 277 3.46 4.42 -8.70
CA PRO A 277 2.60 5.51 -8.28
C PRO A 277 2.08 5.26 -6.86
N GLY A 278 1.91 6.34 -6.10
CA GLY A 278 1.29 6.28 -4.77
C GLY A 278 2.06 5.44 -3.74
N VAL A 279 3.40 5.48 -3.77
CA VAL A 279 4.25 4.94 -2.70
C VAL A 279 3.84 5.62 -1.38
N PRO A 280 3.32 4.86 -0.41
CA PRO A 280 2.62 5.45 0.72
C PRO A 280 3.61 5.87 1.82
N TRP A 281 3.27 6.97 2.50
CA TRP A 281 3.91 7.41 3.75
C TRP A 281 5.43 7.64 3.64
N THR A 282 5.84 8.32 2.58
CA THR A 282 7.26 8.55 2.25
C THR A 282 7.88 9.64 3.13
N CYS A 283 9.02 9.36 3.75
CA CYS A 283 9.80 10.29 4.58
C CYS A 283 11.27 10.32 4.14
N PHE A 284 11.68 11.37 3.43
CA PHE A 284 13.05 11.54 2.93
C PHE A 284 14.00 12.01 4.04
N PHE A 285 15.21 11.44 4.08
CA PHE A 285 16.26 11.80 5.05
C PHE A 285 17.60 12.20 4.41
N THR A 286 17.71 12.14 3.08
CA THR A 286 18.89 12.62 2.34
C THR A 286 18.48 13.49 1.16
N GLU A 287 19.42 14.28 0.64
CA GLU A 287 19.24 15.04 -0.61
C GLU A 287 19.24 14.13 -1.85
N HIS A 288 19.81 12.93 -1.73
CA HIS A 288 19.89 11.93 -2.80
C HIS A 288 18.63 11.05 -2.93
N GLY A 289 17.56 11.37 -2.21
CA GLY A 289 16.27 10.68 -2.36
C GLY A 289 16.09 9.42 -1.51
N HIS A 290 17.02 9.08 -0.59
CA HIS A 290 16.80 8.00 0.37
C HIS A 290 15.66 8.36 1.33
N ALA A 291 14.71 7.43 1.50
CA ALA A 291 13.51 7.62 2.30
C ALA A 291 13.09 6.36 3.06
N PHE A 292 12.30 6.55 4.11
CA PHE A 292 11.39 5.53 4.64
C PHE A 292 10.11 5.55 3.81
N HIS A 293 9.52 4.40 3.50
CA HIS A 293 8.18 4.35 2.92
C HIS A 293 7.54 2.98 3.10
N GLY A 294 6.20 2.94 2.96
CA GLY A 294 5.46 1.70 2.87
C GLY A 294 5.73 1.02 1.53
N THR A 295 5.75 -0.30 1.52
CA THR A 295 6.13 -1.09 0.35
C THR A 295 5.03 -2.10 0.02
N TYR A 296 4.35 -1.89 -1.11
CA TYR A 296 3.28 -2.78 -1.58
C TYR A 296 3.76 -3.82 -2.60
N TRP A 297 5.06 -3.90 -2.90
CA TRP A 297 5.61 -4.75 -3.96
C TRP A 297 6.47 -5.92 -3.47
N HIS A 298 6.61 -6.13 -2.16
CA HIS A 298 7.27 -7.30 -1.57
C HIS A 298 6.96 -7.44 -0.08
N ASP A 299 7.20 -8.63 0.47
CA ASP A 299 7.14 -8.94 1.92
C ASP A 299 8.48 -9.57 2.36
N ASN A 300 9.60 -8.91 1.99
CA ASN A 300 10.96 -9.37 2.25
C ASN A 300 11.66 -8.66 3.42
N TYR A 301 10.90 -8.31 4.45
CA TYR A 301 11.47 -7.66 5.64
C TYR A 301 12.44 -8.59 6.37
N GLY A 302 13.55 -8.02 6.85
CA GLY A 302 14.67 -8.75 7.46
C GLY A 302 15.81 -9.02 6.47
N VAL A 303 15.61 -8.73 5.19
CA VAL A 303 16.59 -8.94 4.11
C VAL A 303 16.67 -7.69 3.23
N PRO A 304 17.87 -7.15 2.93
CA PRO A 304 18.00 -6.04 2.00
C PRO A 304 17.42 -6.37 0.61
N MET A 305 16.49 -5.55 0.11
CA MET A 305 15.88 -5.70 -1.22
C MET A 305 15.71 -4.37 -1.96
N SER A 306 15.80 -3.22 -1.28
CA SER A 306 15.56 -1.92 -1.90
C SER A 306 16.77 -1.44 -2.74
N ARG A 307 16.61 -0.29 -3.39
CA ARG A 307 17.70 0.44 -4.09
C ARG A 307 18.26 1.61 -3.26
N GLY A 308 18.13 1.56 -1.94
CA GLY A 308 18.72 2.54 -1.03
C GLY A 308 17.74 3.00 0.06
N CYS A 309 16.44 3.03 -0.23
CA CYS A 309 15.39 3.35 0.72
C CYS A 309 15.28 2.32 1.86
N ILE A 310 14.60 2.69 2.94
CA ILE A 310 14.21 1.80 4.02
C ILE A 310 12.76 1.39 3.79
N ASN A 311 12.57 0.17 3.28
CA ASN A 311 11.25 -0.38 3.00
C ASN A 311 10.61 -0.91 4.29
N MET A 312 9.36 -0.53 4.53
CA MET A 312 8.56 -0.92 5.71
C MET A 312 7.21 -1.49 5.26
N THR A 313 6.48 -2.13 6.17
CA THR A 313 5.05 -2.41 5.92
C THR A 313 4.30 -1.08 5.78
N CYS A 314 3.20 -1.05 5.04
CA CYS A 314 2.43 0.19 4.88
C CYS A 314 1.90 0.71 6.23
N ALA A 315 1.55 -0.19 7.15
CA ALA A 315 1.12 0.16 8.51
C ALA A 315 2.26 0.78 9.33
N ASP A 316 3.45 0.16 9.32
CA ASP A 316 4.63 0.66 10.03
C ASP A 316 5.09 2.01 9.47
N ALA A 317 5.09 2.16 8.15
CA ALA A 317 5.41 3.43 7.50
C ALA A 317 4.40 4.52 7.85
N LYS A 318 3.10 4.22 7.92
CA LYS A 318 2.06 5.16 8.35
C LYS A 318 2.26 5.59 9.80
N TRP A 319 2.57 4.64 10.68
CA TRP A 319 2.87 4.94 12.08
C TRP A 319 4.07 5.88 12.18
N LEU A 320 5.18 5.53 11.51
CA LEU A 320 6.40 6.33 11.51
C LEU A 320 6.16 7.71 10.90
N PHE A 321 5.44 7.80 9.78
CA PHE A 321 5.06 9.06 9.15
C PHE A 321 4.28 9.98 10.10
N ARG A 322 3.36 9.46 10.89
CA ARG A 322 2.59 10.26 11.86
C ARG A 322 3.46 10.71 13.05
N TRP A 323 4.47 9.93 13.41
CA TRP A 323 5.33 10.19 14.56
C TRP A 323 6.50 11.15 14.25
N LEU A 324 7.06 11.08 13.05
CA LEU A 324 8.22 11.87 12.61
C LEU A 324 7.89 13.36 12.46
N ARG A 325 8.86 14.20 12.79
CA ARG A 325 8.87 15.64 12.46
C ARG A 325 9.46 15.84 11.05
N PRO A 326 9.07 16.89 10.29
CA PRO A 326 8.03 17.87 10.60
C PRO A 326 6.61 17.26 10.61
N ILE A 327 5.68 17.88 11.33
CA ILE A 327 4.28 17.44 11.36
C ILE A 327 3.65 17.61 9.96
N HIS A 328 2.93 16.58 9.52
CA HIS A 328 2.12 16.59 8.30
C HIS A 328 0.70 16.14 8.64
N ASP A 329 -0.20 17.10 8.81
CA ASP A 329 -1.55 16.91 9.37
C ASP A 329 -2.68 17.47 8.48
N GLY A 330 -2.36 17.89 7.26
CA GLY A 330 -3.31 18.51 6.34
C GLY A 330 -3.25 18.00 4.90
N PRO A 331 -3.96 18.69 3.98
CA PRO A 331 -4.08 18.32 2.58
C PRO A 331 -2.86 18.74 1.74
N GLN A 332 -1.73 19.09 2.38
CA GLN A 332 -0.53 19.46 1.65
C GLN A 332 0.05 18.23 0.96
N LEU A 333 0.59 18.40 -0.25
CA LEU A 333 1.24 17.31 -0.99
C LEU A 333 2.50 16.83 -0.28
N TYR A 334 3.21 17.76 0.35
CA TYR A 334 4.44 17.50 1.07
C TYR A 334 4.62 18.47 2.24
N ARG A 335 5.48 18.08 3.17
CA ARG A 335 5.99 18.95 4.23
C ARG A 335 7.51 18.89 4.28
N ARG A 336 8.18 20.04 4.16
CA ARG A 336 9.63 20.19 4.32
C ARG A 336 9.98 20.76 5.69
N GLY A 337 11.16 20.40 6.20
CA GLY A 337 11.70 20.97 7.43
C GLY A 337 12.92 20.19 7.93
N TYR A 338 13.58 20.73 8.96
CA TYR A 338 14.59 19.98 9.70
C TYR A 338 13.90 19.14 10.77
N GLY A 339 13.78 17.85 10.51
CA GLY A 339 12.97 16.92 11.27
C GLY A 339 13.77 16.01 12.20
N THR A 340 13.08 14.96 12.66
CA THR A 340 13.60 13.96 13.59
C THR A 340 14.94 13.39 13.14
N THR A 341 15.86 13.20 14.09
CA THR A 341 17.19 12.62 13.83
C THR A 341 17.07 11.14 13.48
N VAL A 342 17.87 10.70 12.51
CA VAL A 342 17.91 9.32 12.01
C VAL A 342 19.37 8.85 12.05
N ASN A 343 19.67 7.86 12.89
CA ASN A 343 20.98 7.23 12.95
C ASN A 343 20.93 5.88 12.23
N ILE A 344 21.83 5.69 11.28
CA ILE A 344 21.92 4.46 10.48
C ILE A 344 23.33 3.87 10.65
N PHE A 345 23.41 2.62 11.10
CA PHE A 345 24.68 1.98 11.43
C PHE A 345 24.66 0.47 11.14
N TYR A 346 25.85 -0.13 11.22
CA TYR A 346 26.06 -1.58 11.26
C TYR A 346 26.56 -1.92 12.66
N SER A 347 25.81 -2.74 13.39
CA SER A 347 26.20 -3.24 14.70
C SER A 347 25.89 -4.71 14.85
#